data_AF-A0A968BYP8-F1
#
_entry.id   AF-A0A968BYP8-F1
#
_cell.length_a   1.000
_cell.length_b   1.000
_cell.length_c   1.000
_cell.angle_alpha   90.00
_cell.angle_beta   90.00
_cell.angle_gamma   90.00
#
_symmetry.space_group_name_H-M   'P 1'
#
loop_
_entity.id
_entity.type
_entity.pdbx_description
1 polymer ?
#
loop_
_entity_poly.entity_id
_entity_poly.type
_entity_poly.pdbx_seq_one_letter_code
_entity_poly.pdbx_strand_id
1 'polypeptide(L)' 'MSLSEQSKREIEKIRDEYPDAQSALLPALYLAQQDYCGWLPEQAFDEVAEVMGLPPTQVAAAATFYTMLNKKPV' A
#
# COMPACT_ATOMS: atom_id res chain seq x y z
N MET A 1 0.14 13.18 -7.27
CA MET A 1 -0.52 12.96 -5.97
C MET A 1 0.41 12.05 -5.19
N SER A 2 0.62 12.33 -3.91
CA SER A 2 1.49 11.55 -3.03
C SER A 2 0.69 11.10 -1.82
N LEU A 3 1.06 9.97 -1.24
CA LEU A 3 0.50 9.43 -0.01
C LEU A 3 0.64 10.47 1.11
N SER A 4 -0.47 10.76 1.77
CA SER A 4 -0.50 11.76 2.84
C SER A 4 0.32 11.28 4.05
N GLU A 5 0.83 12.24 4.83
CA GLU A 5 1.58 11.93 6.06
C GLU A 5 0.72 11.18 7.09
N GLN A 6 -0.61 11.35 7.05
CA GLN A 6 -1.52 10.57 7.89
C GLN A 6 -1.55 9.10 7.45
N SER A 7 -1.74 8.85 6.15
CA SER A 7 -1.75 7.50 5.59
C SER A 7 -0.43 6.77 5.84
N LYS A 8 0.72 7.46 5.69
CA LYS A 8 2.04 6.89 6.01
C LYS A 8 2.14 6.42 7.46
N ARG A 9 1.68 7.23 8.42
CA ARG A 9 1.68 6.87 9.84
C ARG A 9 0.73 5.71 10.15
N GLU A 10 -0.41 5.64 9.48
CA GLU A 10 -1.35 4.52 9.65
C GLU A 10 -0.77 3.22 9.05
N ILE A 11 -0.16 3.29 7.87
CA ILE A 11 0.55 2.16 7.26
C ILE A 11 1.69 1.69 8.15
N GLU A 12 2.45 2.60 8.76
CA GLU A 12 3.51 2.26 9.71
C GLU A 12 2.98 1.53 10.95
N LYS A 13 1.86 1.99 11.52
CA LYS A 13 1.21 1.27 12.62
C LYS A 13 0.75 -0.12 12.23
N ILE A 14 0.13 -0.24 11.05
CA ILE A 14 -0.31 -1.52 10.49
C ILE A 14 0.90 -2.45 10.29
N ARG A 15 2.04 -1.94 9.83
CA ARG A 15 3.26 -2.74 9.74
C ARG A 15 3.66 -3.32 11.10
N ASP A 16 3.63 -2.50 12.16
CA ASP A 16 4.09 -2.89 13.49
C ASP A 16 3.09 -3.80 14.23
N GLU A 17 1.81 -3.81 13.85
CA GLU A 17 0.79 -4.72 14.40
C GLU A 17 0.91 -6.15 13.91
N TYR A 18 1.60 -6.38 12.79
CA TYR A 18 1.73 -7.68 12.17
C TYR A 18 3.14 -8.25 12.37
N PRO A 19 3.27 -9.54 12.71
CA PRO A 19 4.57 -10.18 12.84
C PRO A 19 5.31 -10.32 11.50
N ASP A 20 4.58 -10.21 10.38
CA ASP A 20 5.12 -10.31 9.03
C ASP A 20 4.61 -9.13 8.18
N ALA A 21 5.55 -8.38 7.59
CA ALA A 21 5.24 -7.18 6.81
C ALA A 21 4.45 -7.49 5.53
N GLN A 22 4.59 -8.67 4.91
CA GLN A 22 3.77 -9.06 3.77
C GLN A 22 2.29 -9.21 4.16
N SER A 23 2.03 -9.69 5.38
CA SER A 23 0.65 -9.83 5.88
C SER A 23 -0.03 -8.47 6.11
N ALA A 24 0.75 -7.44 6.40
CA ALA A 24 0.30 -6.06 6.53
C ALA A 24 0.10 -5.33 5.18
N LEU A 25 0.53 -5.91 4.04
CA LEU A 25 0.42 -5.24 2.73
C LEU A 25 -1.02 -4.99 2.28
N LEU A 26 -1.95 -5.90 2.56
CA LEU A 26 -3.34 -5.75 2.15
C LEU A 26 -4.00 -4.50 2.81
N PRO A 27 -4.02 -4.37 4.14
CA PRO A 27 -4.58 -3.17 4.79
C PRO A 27 -3.79 -1.90 4.44
N ALA A 28 -2.46 -1.98 4.29
CA ALA A 28 -1.64 -0.84 3.88
C ALA A 28 -2.00 -0.32 2.47
N LEU A 29 -2.10 -1.23 1.49
CA LEU A 29 -2.47 -0.90 0.11
C LEU A 29 -3.91 -0.41 -0.01
N TYR A 30 -4.81 -0.93 0.83
CA TYR A 30 -6.18 -0.46 0.87
C TYR A 30 -6.27 1.01 1.31
N LEU A 31 -5.53 1.39 2.36
CA LEU A 31 -5.41 2.78 2.80
C LEU A 31 -4.82 3.68 1.71
N ALA A 32 -3.73 3.25 1.08
CA ALA A 32 -3.14 3.97 -0.03
C ALA A 32 -4.14 4.17 -1.18
N GLN A 33 -4.93 3.14 -1.52
CA GLN A 33 -5.95 3.25 -2.57
C GLN A 33 -7.01 4.31 -2.24
N GLN A 34 -7.44 4.41 -0.98
CA GLN A 34 -8.40 5.43 -0.56
C GLN A 34 -7.83 6.84 -0.71
N ASP A 35 -6.55 7.03 -0.36
CA ASP A 35 -5.86 8.31 -0.48
C ASP A 35 -5.66 8.73 -1.95
N TYR A 36 -5.43 7.75 -2.83
CA TYR A 36 -5.25 7.93 -4.28
C TYR A 36 -6.57 7.93 -5.07
N CYS A 37 -7.68 8.35 -4.45
CA CYS A 37 -9.00 8.49 -5.10
C CYS A 37 -9.55 7.17 -5.69
N GLY A 38 -9.29 6.04 -5.04
CA GLY A 38 -9.92 4.75 -5.34
C GLY A 38 -9.13 3.82 -6.26
N TRP A 39 -7.90 4.18 -6.64
CA TRP A 39 -6.99 3.33 -7.41
C TRP A 39 -5.53 3.56 -7.00
N LEU A 40 -4.65 2.62 -7.31
CA LEU A 40 -3.23 2.61 -6.95
C LEU A 40 -2.36 2.87 -8.20
N PRO A 41 -1.83 4.09 -8.40
CA PRO A 41 -0.81 4.34 -9.41
C PRO A 41 0.52 3.66 -9.04
N GLU A 42 1.44 3.55 -10.01
CA GLU A 42 2.78 2.96 -9.76
C GLU A 42 3.52 3.65 -8.61
N GLN A 43 3.42 4.98 -8.53
CA GLN A 43 4.01 5.79 -7.45
C GLN A 43 3.50 5.37 -6.06
N ALA A 44 2.25 4.92 -5.94
CA ALA A 44 1.71 4.47 -4.66
C ALA A 44 2.41 3.19 -4.17
N PHE A 45 2.88 2.32 -5.09
CA PHE A 45 3.63 1.13 -4.71
C PHE A 45 5.01 1.48 -4.15
N ASP A 46 5.70 2.44 -4.75
CA ASP A 46 7.00 2.91 -4.27
C ASP A 46 6.88 3.55 -2.88
N GLU A 47 5.88 4.41 -2.69
CA GLU A 47 5.66 5.08 -1.40
C GLU A 47 5.23 4.11 -0.29
N VAL A 48 4.38 3.12 -0.59
CA VAL A 48 4.03 2.07 0.38
C VAL A 48 5.23 1.17 0.66
N ALA A 49 6.04 0.84 -0.35
CA ALA A 49 7.25 0.05 -0.21
C ALA A 49 8.26 0.72 0.73
N GLU A 50 8.47 2.03 0.61
CA GLU A 50 9.33 2.82 1.49
C GLU A 50 8.86 2.76 2.95
N VAL A 51 7.56 2.95 3.22
CA VAL A 51 7.02 2.91 4.58
C VAL A 51 7.09 1.49 5.18
N MET A 52 6.80 0.49 4.35
CA MET A 52 6.78 -0.92 4.76
C MET A 52 8.19 -1.53 4.87
N GLY A 53 9.21 -0.89 4.32
CA GLY A 53 10.57 -1.43 4.24
C GLY A 53 10.67 -2.66 3.33
N LEU A 54 9.81 -2.75 2.32
CA LEU A 54 9.74 -3.88 1.40
C LEU A 54 10.15 -3.46 -0.02
N PRO A 55 10.57 -4.39 -0.89
CA PRO A 55 10.79 -4.09 -2.29
C PRO A 55 9.47 -3.68 -3.00
N PRO A 56 9.47 -2.65 -3.87
CA PRO A 56 8.28 -2.27 -4.64
C PRO A 56 7.67 -3.40 -5.46
N THR A 57 8.52 -4.33 -5.95
CA THR A 57 8.08 -5.52 -6.68
C THR A 57 7.18 -6.43 -5.83
N GLN A 58 7.45 -6.54 -4.53
CA GLN A 58 6.65 -7.33 -3.60
C GLN A 58 5.30 -6.67 -3.32
N VAL A 59 5.29 -5.34 -3.21
CA VAL A 59 4.07 -4.54 -3.07
C VAL A 59 3.19 -4.66 -4.32
N ALA A 60 3.77 -4.53 -5.51
CA ALA A 60 3.07 -4.69 -6.78
C ALA A 60 2.53 -6.12 -6.99
N ALA A 61 3.27 -7.14 -6.54
CA ALA A 61 2.82 -8.52 -6.55
C ALA A 61 1.59 -8.72 -5.65
N ALA A 62 1.61 -8.17 -4.42
CA ALA A 62 0.47 -8.21 -3.50
C ALA A 62 -0.75 -7.48 -4.10
N ALA A 63 -0.56 -6.29 -4.67
CA ALA A 63 -1.63 -5.55 -5.35
C ALA A 63 -2.24 -6.31 -6.54
N THR A 64 -1.49 -7.23 -7.15
CA THR A 64 -1.99 -8.09 -8.22
C THR A 64 -2.65 -9.36 -7.70
N PHE A 65 -2.22 -9.86 -6.56
CA PHE A 65 -2.80 -11.03 -5.91
C PHE A 65 -4.22 -10.75 -5.38
N TYR A 66 -4.44 -9.57 -4.79
CA TYR A 66 -5.73 -9.18 -4.26
C TYR A 66 -6.58 -8.45 -5.31
N THR A 67 -7.63 -9.12 -5.79
CA THR A 67 -8.56 -8.57 -6.80
C THR A 67 -9.36 -7.35 -6.32
N MET A 68 -9.46 -7.13 -5.00
CA MET A 68 -10.10 -5.97 -4.40
C MET A 68 -9.36 -4.65 -4.69
N LEU A 69 -8.05 -4.72 -5.03
CA LEU A 69 -7.23 -3.54 -5.25
C LEU A 69 -7.28 -3.10 -6.71
N ASN A 70 -7.66 -1.84 -6.93
CA ASN A 70 -7.79 -1.24 -8.25
C ASN A 70 -6.45 -0.66 -8.68
N LYS A 71 -5.84 -1.23 -9.71
CA LYS A 71 -4.57 -0.74 -10.29
C LYS A 71 -4.75 0.25 -11.45
N LYS A 72 -6.00 0.50 -11.81
CA LYS A 72 -6.41 1.41 -12.87
C LYS A 72 -7.57 2.25 -12.36
N PRO A 73 -7.72 3.50 -12.84
CA PRO A 73 -8.86 4.33 -12.48
C PRO A 73 -10.16 3.61 -12.84
N VAL A 74 -11.11 3.64 -11.90
CA VAL A 74 -12.46 3.09 -12.01
C VAL A 74 -13.48 4.20 -12.22
#